data_AF-A0A961ZXF6-F1
#
_entry.id   AF-A0A961ZXF6-F1
#
_cell.length_a   1.000
_cell.length_b   1.000
_cell.length_c   1.000
_cell.angle_alpha   90.00
_cell.angle_beta   90.00
_cell.angle_gamma   90.00
#
_symmetry.space_group_name_H-M   'P 1'
#
loop_
_entity.id
_entity.type
_entity.pdbx_description
1 polymer ?
#
loop_
_entity_poly.entity_id
_entity_poly.type
_entity_poly.pdbx_seq_one_letter_code
_entity_poly.pdbx_strand_id
1 'polypeptide(L)'
;MVSARAELIFFATGIACLVLAGPAFAQQGQVLTELENQVSSAAKGWETTIMDAARSLFWILAGIEVGIAAVWLAIQTASLDSWFAELVRRIMFIGFFAFALAQGPTFAKAVVDSLYQIGAGSGSASPAEVFDAGIRVASQMSEQAKFGVFEDNALAIAAVLAMGIVVVCFSLVSAIFVAVMVEMYVGLLAGMIMLGLG
;
A
#
# COMPACT_ATOMS: atom_id res chain seq x y z
N MET A 1 55.62 -11.04 8.81
CA MET A 1 55.33 -10.90 7.36
C MET A 1 53.91 -11.35 6.96
N VAL A 2 53.21 -12.16 7.77
CA VAL A 2 51.83 -12.61 7.47
C VAL A 2 50.76 -11.55 7.82
N SER A 3 50.95 -10.79 8.91
CA SER A 3 50.01 -9.74 9.34
C SER A 3 49.87 -8.59 8.33
N ALA A 4 50.99 -8.10 7.80
CA ALA A 4 51.02 -7.02 6.81
C ALA A 4 50.33 -7.38 5.48
N ARG A 5 50.26 -8.68 5.13
CA ARG A 5 49.54 -9.14 3.93
C ARG A 5 48.03 -9.20 4.16
N ALA A 6 47.59 -9.53 5.38
CA ALA A 6 46.18 -9.55 5.73
C ALA A 6 45.57 -8.13 5.71
N GLU A 7 46.26 -7.15 6.29
CA GLU A 7 45.80 -5.75 6.29
C GLU A 7 45.69 -5.17 4.87
N LEU A 8 46.63 -5.50 4.00
CA LEU A 8 46.61 -5.07 2.60
C LEU A 8 45.46 -5.69 1.79
N ILE A 9 45.09 -6.94 2.11
CA ILE A 9 43.94 -7.62 1.51
C ILE A 9 42.62 -7.03 2.01
N PHE A 10 42.51 -6.70 3.30
CA PHE A 10 41.33 -6.03 3.85
C PHE A 10 41.13 -4.63 3.27
N PHE A 11 42.20 -3.84 3.15
CA PHE A 11 42.14 -2.51 2.51
C PHE A 11 41.79 -2.61 1.02
N ALA A 12 42.38 -3.57 0.29
CA ALA A 12 42.05 -3.78 -1.13
C ALA A 12 40.59 -4.23 -1.32
N THR A 13 40.06 -5.06 -0.42
CA THR A 13 38.66 -5.50 -0.45
C THR A 13 37.71 -4.34 -0.12
N GLY A 14 38.05 -3.50 0.85
CA GLY A 14 37.28 -2.29 1.18
C GLY A 14 37.23 -1.28 0.03
N ILE A 15 38.36 -1.06 -0.65
CA ILE A 15 38.44 -0.19 -1.83
C ILE A 15 37.67 -0.80 -3.02
N ALA A 16 37.75 -2.12 -3.23
CA ALA A 16 36.98 -2.80 -4.26
C ALA A 16 35.46 -2.71 -4.01
N CYS A 17 35.00 -2.84 -2.77
CA CYS A 17 33.60 -2.63 -2.39
C CYS A 17 33.14 -1.18 -2.62
N LEU A 18 33.98 -0.19 -2.33
CA LEU A 18 33.68 1.23 -2.57
C LEU A 18 33.59 1.58 -4.06
N VAL A 19 34.46 1.00 -4.91
CA VAL A 19 34.44 1.23 -6.37
C VAL A 19 33.26 0.54 -7.05
N LEU A 20 32.87 -0.65 -6.56
CA LEU A 20 31.69 -1.38 -7.06
C LEU A 20 30.36 -0.77 -6.57
N ALA A 21 30.37 0.07 -5.52
CA ALA A 21 29.18 0.79 -5.05
C ALA A 21 28.87 2.05 -5.87
N GLY A 22 29.81 2.56 -6.66
CA GLY A 22 29.61 3.73 -7.54
C GLY A 22 28.36 3.68 -8.45
N PRO A 23 28.08 2.57 -9.16
CA PRO A 23 26.85 2.44 -9.94
C PRO A 23 25.58 2.27 -9.08
N ALA A 24 25.71 1.79 -7.83
CA ALA A 24 24.56 1.66 -6.92
C ALA A 24 24.07 3.03 -6.41
N PHE A 25 24.99 3.96 -6.11
CA PHE A 25 24.66 5.33 -5.70
C PHE A 25 24.12 6.22 -6.83
N ALA A 26 24.39 5.88 -8.10
CA ALA A 26 23.87 6.59 -9.27
C ALA A 26 22.46 6.13 -9.71
N GLN A 27 22.00 4.98 -9.20
CA GLN A 27 20.65 4.44 -9.42
C GLN A 27 19.66 4.81 -8.30
N GLN A 28 20.08 5.66 -7.37
CA GLN A 28 19.24 6.13 -6.27
C GLN A 28 18.04 6.89 -6.84
N GLY A 29 16.85 6.34 -6.64
CA GLY A 29 15.59 6.90 -7.13
C GLY A 29 15.14 6.29 -8.46
N GLN A 30 16.01 6.00 -9.41
CA GLN A 30 15.55 5.55 -10.74
C GLN A 30 14.93 4.14 -10.71
N VAL A 31 15.50 3.21 -9.93
CA VAL A 31 14.89 1.87 -9.75
C VAL A 31 13.62 1.94 -8.90
N LEU A 32 13.60 2.77 -7.86
CA LEU A 32 12.42 2.93 -6.99
C LEU A 32 11.28 3.63 -7.72
N THR A 33 11.55 4.66 -8.53
CA THR A 33 10.58 5.36 -9.39
C THR A 33 10.11 4.47 -10.54
N GLU A 34 10.98 3.63 -11.12
CA GLU A 34 10.57 2.64 -12.11
C GLU A 34 9.68 1.56 -11.50
N LEU A 35 10.02 1.05 -10.31
CA LEU A 35 9.15 0.14 -9.57
C LEU A 35 7.84 0.81 -9.15
N GLU A 36 7.85 2.06 -8.70
CA GLU A 36 6.65 2.83 -8.37
C GLU A 36 5.75 3.04 -9.60
N ASN A 37 6.34 3.37 -10.75
CA ASN A 37 5.61 3.52 -12.01
C ASN A 37 5.04 2.19 -12.52
N GLN A 38 5.79 1.09 -12.40
CA GLN A 38 5.32 -0.23 -12.78
C GLN A 38 4.23 -0.74 -11.84
N VAL A 39 4.37 -0.52 -10.53
CA VAL A 39 3.35 -0.87 -9.52
C VAL A 39 2.10 -0.01 -9.72
N SER A 40 2.24 1.29 -9.98
CA SER A 40 1.12 2.20 -10.27
C SER A 40 0.40 1.82 -11.57
N SER A 41 1.14 1.45 -12.61
CA SER A 41 0.58 0.99 -13.88
C SER A 41 -0.11 -0.37 -13.73
N ALA A 42 0.48 -1.31 -12.99
CA ALA A 42 -0.12 -2.60 -12.70
C ALA A 42 -1.39 -2.45 -11.85
N ALA A 43 -1.36 -1.59 -10.82
CA ALA A 43 -2.51 -1.31 -9.94
C ALA A 43 -3.69 -0.69 -10.72
N LYS A 44 -3.43 0.22 -11.67
CA LYS A 44 -4.47 0.78 -12.56
C LYS A 44 -5.08 -0.26 -13.50
N GLY A 45 -4.28 -1.21 -13.99
CA GLY A 45 -4.77 -2.33 -14.80
C GLY A 45 -5.70 -3.26 -14.02
N TRP A 46 -5.41 -3.48 -12.74
CA TRP A 46 -6.23 -4.30 -11.84
C TRP A 46 -7.54 -3.58 -11.47
N GLU A 47 -7.49 -2.27 -11.20
CA GLU A 47 -8.67 -1.44 -10.93
C GLU A 47 -9.69 -1.55 -12.08
N THR A 48 -9.24 -1.37 -13.32
CA THR A 48 -10.12 -1.42 -14.50
C THR A 48 -10.74 -2.79 -14.69
N THR A 49 -9.92 -3.85 -14.66
CA THR A 49 -10.37 -5.24 -14.86
C THR A 49 -11.41 -5.65 -13.82
N ILE A 50 -11.18 -5.29 -12.55
CA ILE A 50 -12.10 -5.62 -11.46
C ILE A 50 -13.40 -4.81 -11.56
N MET A 51 -13.33 -3.54 -11.97
CA MET A 51 -14.52 -2.71 -12.15
C MET A 51 -15.44 -3.24 -13.25
N ASP A 52 -14.85 -3.70 -14.35
CA ASP A 52 -15.61 -4.28 -15.46
C ASP A 52 -16.26 -5.60 -15.05
N ALA A 53 -15.54 -6.45 -14.31
CA ALA A 53 -16.11 -7.66 -13.73
C ALA A 53 -17.27 -7.37 -12.75
N ALA A 54 -17.09 -6.40 -11.85
CA ALA A 54 -18.12 -5.99 -10.89
C ALA A 54 -19.37 -5.42 -11.59
N ARG A 55 -19.20 -4.62 -12.64
CA ARG A 55 -20.31 -4.10 -13.46
C ARG A 55 -21.05 -5.21 -14.20
N SER A 56 -20.32 -6.14 -14.80
CA SER A 56 -20.92 -7.29 -15.47
C SER A 56 -21.74 -8.12 -14.50
N LEU A 57 -21.19 -8.42 -13.32
CA LEU A 57 -21.87 -9.20 -12.29
C LEU A 57 -23.12 -8.49 -11.79
N PHE A 58 -23.03 -7.18 -11.53
CA PHE A 58 -24.15 -6.36 -11.09
C PHE A 58 -25.32 -6.40 -12.06
N TRP A 59 -25.07 -6.20 -13.36
CA TRP A 59 -26.15 -6.19 -14.34
C TRP A 59 -26.79 -7.57 -14.56
N ILE A 60 -26.01 -8.64 -14.45
CA ILE A 60 -26.56 -10.01 -14.47
C ILE A 60 -27.49 -10.22 -13.28
N LEU A 61 -27.04 -9.87 -12.08
CA LEU A 61 -27.83 -10.05 -10.86
C LEU A 61 -29.06 -9.14 -10.81
N ALA A 62 -28.94 -7.88 -11.22
CA ALA A 62 -30.07 -6.97 -11.38
C ALA A 62 -31.11 -7.51 -12.37
N GLY A 63 -30.67 -8.09 -13.49
CA GLY A 63 -31.56 -8.75 -14.45
C GLY A 63 -32.29 -9.96 -13.86
N ILE A 64 -31.58 -10.80 -13.10
CA ILE A 64 -32.16 -11.95 -12.40
C ILE A 64 -33.20 -11.49 -11.37
N GLU A 65 -32.87 -10.46 -10.57
CA GLU A 65 -33.74 -9.92 -9.54
C GLU A 65 -35.05 -9.36 -10.11
N VAL A 66 -34.98 -8.59 -11.19
CA VAL A 66 -36.17 -8.09 -11.90
C VAL A 66 -36.97 -9.25 -12.51
N GLY A 67 -36.28 -10.24 -13.10
CA GLY A 67 -36.92 -11.43 -13.68
C GLY A 67 -37.72 -12.23 -12.64
N ILE A 68 -37.14 -12.47 -11.46
CA ILE A 68 -37.83 -13.17 -10.36
C ILE A 68 -39.05 -12.38 -9.89
N ALA A 69 -38.91 -11.06 -9.72
CA ALA A 69 -40.04 -10.20 -9.32
C ALA A 69 -41.18 -10.23 -10.35
N ALA A 70 -40.85 -10.17 -11.64
CA ALA A 70 -41.82 -10.26 -12.72
C ALA A 70 -42.57 -11.60 -12.74
N VAL A 71 -41.87 -12.72 -12.53
CA VAL A 71 -42.49 -14.06 -12.42
C VAL A 71 -43.47 -14.11 -11.24
N TRP A 72 -43.10 -13.53 -10.10
CA TRP A 72 -43.95 -13.52 -8.91
C TRP A 72 -45.25 -12.72 -9.14
N LEU A 73 -45.15 -11.54 -9.76
CA LEU A 73 -46.32 -10.73 -10.12
C LEU A 73 -47.23 -11.44 -11.13
N ALA A 74 -46.64 -12.17 -12.08
CA ALA A 74 -47.41 -12.94 -13.06
C ALA A 74 -48.21 -14.08 -12.41
N ILE A 75 -47.59 -14.84 -11.49
CA ILE A 75 -48.26 -15.94 -10.76
C ILE A 75 -49.43 -15.40 -9.91
N GLN A 76 -49.27 -14.20 -9.35
CA GLN A 76 -50.29 -13.57 -8.51
C GLN A 76 -51.39 -12.85 -9.27
N THR A 77 -51.35 -12.84 -10.61
CA THR A 77 -52.30 -12.09 -11.45
C THR A 77 -52.40 -10.62 -11.05
N ALA A 78 -51.24 -10.01 -10.72
CA ALA A 78 -51.17 -8.65 -10.19
C ALA A 78 -51.71 -7.62 -11.19
N SER A 79 -52.35 -6.56 -10.68
CA SER A 79 -52.85 -5.45 -11.51
C SER A 79 -51.70 -4.62 -12.09
N LEU A 80 -51.99 -3.83 -13.13
CA LEU A 80 -51.00 -2.94 -13.75
C LEU A 80 -50.40 -1.93 -12.75
N ASP A 81 -51.19 -1.47 -11.77
CA ASP A 81 -50.70 -0.56 -10.72
C ASP A 81 -49.63 -1.25 -9.85
N SER A 82 -49.82 -2.54 -9.53
CA SER A 82 -48.85 -3.34 -8.78
C SER A 82 -47.57 -3.56 -9.59
N TRP A 83 -47.68 -3.83 -10.88
CA TRP A 83 -46.51 -3.93 -11.79
C TRP A 83 -45.70 -2.64 -11.82
N PHE A 84 -46.39 -1.50 -11.96
CA PHE A 84 -45.72 -0.20 -12.00
C PHE A 84 -45.04 0.13 -10.67
N ALA A 85 -45.71 -0.08 -9.55
CA ALA A 85 -45.15 0.16 -8.22
C ALA A 85 -43.89 -0.69 -7.96
N GLU A 86 -43.91 -1.97 -8.34
CA GLU A 86 -42.75 -2.85 -8.19
C GLU A 86 -41.60 -2.41 -9.11
N LEU A 87 -41.88 -2.07 -10.38
CA LEU A 87 -40.85 -1.61 -11.31
C LEU A 87 -40.15 -0.35 -10.80
N VAL A 88 -40.90 0.64 -10.31
CA VAL A 88 -40.33 1.87 -9.75
C VAL A 88 -39.44 1.56 -8.56
N ARG A 89 -39.87 0.68 -7.64
CA ARG A 89 -39.07 0.26 -6.48
C ARG A 89 -37.74 -0.37 -6.91
N ARG A 90 -37.78 -1.26 -7.90
CA ARG A 90 -36.60 -1.97 -8.42
C ARG A 90 -35.66 -1.02 -9.15
N ILE A 91 -36.18 -0.13 -10.00
CA ILE A 91 -35.37 0.90 -10.67
C ILE A 91 -34.67 1.80 -9.65
N MET A 92 -35.34 2.21 -8.57
CA MET A 92 -34.70 3.01 -7.52
C MET A 92 -33.57 2.24 -6.82
N PHE A 93 -33.81 0.98 -6.47
CA PHE A 93 -32.80 0.14 -5.81
C PHE A 93 -31.60 -0.13 -6.73
N ILE A 94 -31.83 -0.61 -7.94
CA ILE A 94 -30.80 -0.87 -8.96
C ILE A 94 -30.07 0.43 -9.30
N GLY A 95 -30.79 1.54 -9.47
CA GLY A 95 -30.20 2.84 -9.76
C GLY A 95 -29.26 3.33 -8.66
N PHE A 96 -29.62 3.12 -7.39
CA PHE A 96 -28.76 3.45 -6.26
C PHE A 96 -27.47 2.62 -6.26
N PHE A 97 -27.54 1.31 -6.42
CA PHE A 97 -26.35 0.46 -6.44
C PHE A 97 -25.49 0.67 -7.70
N ALA A 98 -26.11 0.94 -8.86
CA ALA A 98 -25.40 1.31 -10.07
C ALA A 98 -24.62 2.62 -9.88
N PHE A 99 -25.22 3.61 -9.20
CA PHE A 99 -24.54 4.85 -8.83
C PHE A 99 -23.40 4.59 -7.85
N ALA A 100 -23.63 3.80 -6.81
CA ALA A 100 -22.61 3.43 -5.84
C ALA A 100 -21.43 2.69 -6.49
N LEU A 101 -21.70 1.84 -7.49
CA LEU A 101 -20.65 1.13 -8.25
C LEU A 101 -19.86 2.07 -9.15
N ALA A 102 -20.52 3.06 -9.75
CA ALA A 102 -19.85 4.05 -10.58
C ALA A 102 -18.95 5.01 -9.77
N GLN A 103 -19.41 5.42 -8.58
CA GLN A 103 -18.68 6.34 -7.71
C GLN A 103 -17.79 5.65 -6.66
N GLY A 104 -17.93 4.33 -6.51
CA GLY A 104 -17.29 3.55 -5.47
C GLY A 104 -15.76 3.70 -5.39
N PRO A 105 -15.00 3.71 -6.50
CA PRO A 105 -13.55 3.87 -6.43
C PRO A 105 -13.14 5.25 -5.90
N THR A 106 -13.83 6.29 -6.34
CA THR A 106 -13.60 7.67 -5.89
C THR A 106 -13.96 7.82 -4.42
N PHE A 107 -15.11 7.28 -4.00
CA PHE A 107 -15.54 7.29 -2.61
C PHE A 107 -14.57 6.53 -1.71
N ALA A 108 -14.15 5.33 -2.13
CA ALA A 108 -13.17 4.52 -1.42
C ALA A 108 -11.86 5.29 -1.22
N LYS A 109 -11.28 5.86 -2.29
CA LYS A 109 -10.07 6.69 -2.22
C LYS A 109 -10.24 7.86 -1.24
N ALA A 110 -11.34 8.60 -1.31
CA ALA A 110 -11.60 9.71 -0.40
C ALA A 110 -11.68 9.27 1.08
N VAL A 111 -12.27 8.10 1.37
CA VAL A 111 -12.29 7.53 2.72
C VAL A 111 -10.88 7.21 3.19
N VAL A 112 -10.08 6.56 2.35
CA VAL A 112 -8.67 6.26 2.66
C VAL A 112 -7.88 7.53 2.94
N ASP A 113 -7.97 8.51 2.05
CA ASP A 113 -7.25 9.78 2.18
C ASP A 113 -7.63 10.51 3.46
N SER A 114 -8.92 10.45 3.86
CA SER A 114 -9.38 11.03 5.13
C SER A 114 -8.74 10.34 6.34
N LEU A 115 -8.58 9.01 6.30
CA LEU A 115 -7.94 8.25 7.37
C LEU A 115 -6.44 8.54 7.44
N TYR A 116 -5.76 8.67 6.29
CA TYR A 116 -4.36 9.12 6.25
C TYR A 116 -4.21 10.52 6.82
N GLN A 117 -5.11 11.44 6.47
CA GLN A 117 -5.10 12.80 7.01
C GLN A 117 -5.28 12.81 8.54
N ILE A 118 -6.20 12.00 9.06
CA ILE A 118 -6.42 11.85 10.50
C ILE A 118 -5.18 11.25 11.19
N GLY A 119 -4.57 10.22 10.59
CA GLY A 119 -3.40 9.54 11.14
C GLY A 119 -2.12 10.36 11.08
N ALA A 120 -1.94 11.18 10.04
CA ALA A 120 -0.76 12.01 9.86
C ALA A 120 -0.77 13.30 10.72
N GLY A 121 -1.96 13.78 11.12
CA GLY A 121 -2.08 15.05 11.84
C GLY A 121 -1.55 16.21 11.01
N SER A 122 -0.46 16.85 11.46
CA SER A 122 0.26 17.91 10.72
C SER A 122 1.47 17.43 9.92
N GLY A 123 1.80 16.13 9.98
CA GLY A 123 2.89 15.50 9.23
C GLY A 123 2.41 14.79 7.97
N SER A 124 3.24 13.90 7.40
CA SER A 124 2.77 12.88 6.47
C SER A 124 2.73 11.52 7.19
N ALA A 125 1.98 10.56 6.63
CA ALA A 125 1.95 9.20 7.14
C ALA A 125 2.45 8.31 6.01
N SER A 126 3.77 8.29 5.82
CA SER A 126 4.41 7.49 4.78
C SER A 126 5.42 6.51 5.38
N PRO A 127 5.55 5.29 4.81
CA PRO A 127 6.60 4.35 5.21
C PRO A 127 8.01 4.94 5.14
N ALA A 128 8.26 5.85 4.20
CA ALA A 128 9.54 6.54 4.05
C ALA A 128 9.89 7.38 5.28
N GLU A 129 8.93 8.16 5.80
CA GLU A 129 9.17 8.96 7.01
C GLU A 129 9.46 8.12 8.24
N VAL A 130 8.85 6.93 8.36
CA VAL A 130 9.16 5.98 9.43
C VAL A 130 10.60 5.50 9.31
N PHE A 131 11.05 5.15 8.11
CA PHE A 131 12.43 4.75 7.88
C PHE A 131 13.41 5.90 8.19
N ASP A 132 13.12 7.11 7.70
CA ASP A 132 13.93 8.31 7.93
C ASP A 132 13.99 8.69 9.42
N ALA A 133 12.92 8.47 10.17
CA ALA A 133 12.93 8.62 11.63
C ALA A 133 13.93 7.65 12.28
N GLY A 134 13.96 6.39 11.83
CA GLY A 134 14.96 5.40 12.28
C GLY A 134 16.40 5.82 11.98
N ILE A 135 16.65 6.33 10.78
CA ILE A 135 17.98 6.87 10.40
C ILE A 135 18.35 8.09 11.26
N ARG A 136 17.39 8.98 11.54
CA ARG A 136 17.62 10.16 12.39
C ARG A 136 17.96 9.78 13.82
N VAL A 137 17.25 8.82 14.40
CA VAL A 137 17.54 8.30 15.74
C VAL A 137 18.93 7.65 15.75
N ALA A 138 19.26 6.83 14.76
CA ALA A 138 20.60 6.25 14.64
C ALA A 138 21.68 7.33 14.50
N SER A 139 21.45 8.37 13.70
CA SER A 139 22.38 9.49 13.54
C SER A 139 22.64 10.23 14.86
N GLN A 140 21.60 10.48 15.66
CA GLN A 140 21.74 11.11 16.98
C GLN A 140 22.50 10.21 17.95
N MET A 141 22.28 8.89 17.91
CA MET A 141 23.04 7.93 18.71
C MET A 141 24.52 7.87 18.29
N SER A 142 24.84 8.14 17.03
CA SER A 142 26.21 8.13 16.54
C SER A 142 27.09 9.20 17.18
N GLU A 143 26.51 10.32 17.63
CA GLU A 143 27.22 11.39 18.34
C GLU A 143 27.81 10.92 19.68
N GLN A 144 27.24 9.85 20.25
CA GLN A 144 27.71 9.21 21.49
C GLN A 144 28.72 8.08 21.22
N ALA A 145 28.87 7.64 19.97
CA ALA A 145 29.83 6.61 19.58
C ALA A 145 31.22 7.22 19.29
N LYS A 146 31.93 7.62 20.36
CA LYS A 146 33.28 8.18 20.25
C LYS A 146 34.34 7.10 20.43
N PHE A 147 35.17 6.92 19.41
CA PHE A 147 36.30 5.99 19.44
C PHE A 147 37.59 6.75 19.73
N GLY A 148 38.36 6.30 20.73
CA GLY A 148 39.59 6.98 21.13
C GLY A 148 40.43 6.15 22.09
N VAL A 149 41.73 6.44 22.17
CA VAL A 149 42.67 5.76 23.09
C VAL A 149 42.35 6.07 24.56
N PHE A 150 41.69 7.20 24.83
CA PHE A 150 41.29 7.66 26.17
C PHE A 150 39.75 7.62 26.40
N GLU A 151 39.00 7.11 25.43
CA GLU A 151 37.54 6.99 25.48
C GLU A 151 37.12 5.56 25.84
N ASP A 152 35.87 5.38 26.29
CA ASP A 152 35.34 4.06 26.58
C ASP A 152 34.89 3.36 25.29
N ASN A 153 35.85 2.68 24.65
CA ASN A 153 35.61 1.96 23.40
C ASN A 153 34.56 0.83 23.55
N ALA A 154 34.30 0.33 24.77
CA ALA A 154 33.25 -0.66 24.99
C ALA A 154 31.85 -0.02 24.84
N LEU A 155 31.66 1.19 25.37
CA LEU A 155 30.44 1.98 25.18
C LEU A 155 30.25 2.39 23.71
N ALA A 156 31.33 2.72 23.00
CA ALA A 156 31.27 3.06 21.58
C ALA A 156 30.84 1.86 20.71
N ILE A 157 31.36 0.65 20.99
CA ILE A 157 30.95 -0.59 20.30
C ILE A 157 29.48 -0.91 20.61
N ALA A 158 29.05 -0.75 21.86
CA ALA A 158 27.65 -0.95 22.26
C ALA A 158 26.70 0.04 21.54
N ALA A 159 27.10 1.31 21.41
CA ALA A 159 26.35 2.32 20.68
C ALA A 159 26.21 1.98 19.19
N VAL A 160 27.26 1.46 18.55
CA VAL A 160 27.21 1.01 17.15
C VAL A 160 26.27 -0.18 16.95
N LEU A 161 26.30 -1.16 17.85
CA LEU A 161 25.35 -2.27 17.78
C LEU A 161 23.91 -1.81 18.01
N ALA A 162 23.68 -0.92 18.97
CA ALA A 162 22.36 -0.36 19.24
C ALA A 162 21.81 0.43 18.04
N MET A 163 22.65 1.22 17.35
CA MET A 163 22.28 1.90 16.11
C MET A 163 21.84 0.92 15.03
N GLY A 164 22.59 -0.17 14.83
CA GLY A 164 22.23 -1.21 13.87
C GLY A 164 20.86 -1.83 14.17
N ILE A 165 20.58 -2.12 15.44
CA ILE A 165 19.29 -2.67 15.88
C ILE A 165 18.15 -1.66 15.62
N VAL A 166 18.34 -0.38 15.95
CA VAL A 166 17.33 0.66 15.72
C VAL A 166 16.98 0.77 14.24
N VAL A 167 17.98 0.84 13.35
CA VAL A 167 17.73 0.93 11.90
C VAL A 167 16.96 -0.29 11.41
N VAL A 168 17.33 -1.51 11.85
CA VAL A 168 16.62 -2.74 11.48
C VAL A 168 15.17 -2.72 11.96
N CYS A 169 14.91 -2.31 13.20
CA CYS A 169 13.56 -2.23 13.75
C CYS A 169 12.68 -1.24 12.97
N PHE A 170 13.17 -0.02 12.71
CA PHE A 170 12.41 0.98 11.95
C PHE A 170 12.22 0.57 10.47
N SER A 171 13.19 -0.13 9.88
CA SER A 171 13.05 -0.70 8.54
C SER A 171 11.94 -1.76 8.49
N LEU A 172 11.85 -2.60 9.51
CA LEU A 172 10.81 -3.63 9.60
C LEU A 172 9.42 -3.01 9.78
N VAL A 173 9.30 -1.96 10.61
CA VAL A 173 8.03 -1.21 10.75
C VAL A 173 7.63 -0.56 9.43
N SER A 174 8.57 0.07 8.72
CA SER A 174 8.32 0.66 7.40
C SER A 174 7.85 -0.40 6.39
N ALA A 175 8.49 -1.57 6.36
CA ALA A 175 8.10 -2.68 5.49
C ALA A 175 6.68 -3.20 5.79
N ILE A 176 6.32 -3.35 7.07
CA ILE A 176 4.95 -3.74 7.45
C ILE A 176 3.95 -2.67 7.00
N PHE A 177 4.30 -1.39 7.13
CA PHE A 177 3.40 -0.31 6.69
C PHE A 177 3.15 -0.39 5.17
N VAL A 178 4.18 -0.63 4.35
CA VAL A 178 4.02 -0.86 2.91
C VAL A 178 3.09 -2.05 2.64
N ALA A 179 3.25 -3.15 3.36
CA ALA A 179 2.38 -4.32 3.21
C ALA A 179 0.91 -3.98 3.48
N VAL A 180 0.63 -3.24 4.56
CA VAL A 180 -0.72 -2.77 4.91
C VAL A 180 -1.29 -1.86 3.82
N MET A 181 -0.48 -0.99 3.20
CA MET A 181 -0.95 -0.17 2.07
C MET A 181 -1.46 -1.04 0.92
N VAL A 182 -0.69 -2.07 0.56
CA VAL A 182 -1.06 -3.00 -0.52
C VAL A 182 -2.31 -3.78 -0.17
N GLU A 183 -2.41 -4.32 1.05
CA GLU A 183 -3.60 -5.03 1.54
C GLU A 183 -4.86 -4.17 1.43
N MET A 184 -4.74 -2.88 1.73
CA MET A 184 -5.84 -1.93 1.61
C MET A 184 -6.28 -1.72 0.17
N TYR A 185 -5.35 -1.56 -0.77
CA TYR A 185 -5.71 -1.47 -2.20
C TYR A 185 -6.42 -2.74 -2.68
N VAL A 186 -5.93 -3.92 -2.30
CA VAL A 186 -6.56 -5.20 -2.64
C VAL A 186 -7.95 -5.32 -1.99
N GLY A 187 -8.09 -4.92 -0.72
CA GLY A 187 -9.34 -4.94 0.01
C GLY A 187 -10.40 -4.02 -0.59
N LEU A 188 -10.01 -2.81 -1.02
CA LEU A 188 -10.91 -1.90 -1.74
C LEU A 188 -11.41 -2.51 -3.05
N LEU A 189 -10.52 -3.13 -3.83
CA LEU A 189 -10.89 -3.78 -5.08
C LEU A 189 -11.84 -4.96 -4.86
N ALA A 190 -11.60 -5.78 -3.83
CA ALA A 190 -12.54 -6.84 -3.44
C ALA A 190 -13.89 -6.27 -2.99
N GLY A 191 -13.88 -5.15 -2.25
CA GLY A 191 -15.10 -4.43 -1.86
C GLY A 191 -15.93 -3.96 -3.05
N MET A 192 -15.29 -3.56 -4.15
CA MET A 192 -15.99 -3.17 -5.39
C MET A 192 -16.72 -4.35 -6.05
N ILE A 193 -16.15 -5.56 -6.00
CA ILE A 193 -16.86 -6.78 -6.45
C ILE A 193 -18.06 -7.06 -5.57
N MET A 194 -17.90 -6.95 -4.25
CA MET A 194 -19.00 -7.16 -3.29
C MET A 194 -20.13 -6.16 -3.51
N LEU A 195 -19.81 -4.89 -3.79
CA LEU A 195 -20.81 -3.88 -4.13
C LEU A 195 -21.52 -4.21 -5.46
N GLY A 196 -20.81 -4.83 -6.40
CA GLY A 196 -21.40 -5.39 -7.62
C GLY A 196 -22.37 -6.55 -7.38
N LEU A 197 -22.43 -7.15 -6.19
CA LEU A 197 -23.44 -8.17 -5.87
C LEU A 197 -24.82 -7.59 -5.56
N GLY A 198 -24.93 -6.27 -5.39
CA GLY A 198 -26.15 -5.60 -4.90
C GLY A 198 -26.28 -5.68 -3.39
#